data_AF-A0AAV2TTH4-F1
#
_entry.id   AF-A0AAV2TTH4-F1
#
_cell.length_a   1.000
_cell.length_b   1.000
_cell.length_c   1.000
_cell.angle_alpha   90.00
_cell.angle_beta   90.00
_cell.angle_gamma   90.00
#
_symmetry.space_group_name_H-M   'P 1'
#
loop_
_entity.id
_entity.type
_entity.pdbx_description
1 polymer ?
#
loop_
_entity_poly.entity_id
_entity_poly.type
_entity_poly.pdbx_seq_one_letter_code
_entity_poly.pdbx_strand_id
1 'polypeptide(L)'
;KVVPYRDSVLTKLLQNALGGNSKTIMIAAISPADINYAETMSTLRYADRAKQIKNKAVINEDSVEKLIRQLKEENERLKNSMKLNELPMTPATKISLPKNVKS
;
A
#
# COMPACT_ATOMS: atom_id res chain seq x y z
N LYS A 1 4.89 0.61 -29.34
CA LYS A 1 3.51 1.03 -29.70
C LYS A 1 3.00 1.91 -28.57
N VAL A 2 2.68 3.18 -28.82
CA VAL A 2 2.21 4.12 -27.77
C VAL A 2 0.72 3.84 -27.51
N VAL A 3 0.32 3.72 -26.25
CA VAL A 3 -1.10 3.53 -25.89
C VAL A 3 -1.75 4.91 -25.73
N PRO A 4 -2.84 5.22 -26.47
CA PRO A 4 -3.35 6.57 -26.57
C PRO A 4 -4.35 6.90 -25.44
N TYR A 5 -3.85 7.03 -24.21
CA TYR A 5 -4.69 7.40 -23.05
C TYR A 5 -5.23 8.84 -23.10
N ARG A 6 -4.85 9.63 -24.11
CA ARG A 6 -5.25 11.04 -24.23
C ARG A 6 -6.37 11.27 -25.24
N ASP A 7 -6.81 10.22 -25.93
CA ASP A 7 -7.88 10.31 -26.93
C ASP A 7 -9.24 10.57 -26.28
N SER A 8 -9.41 10.23 -25.00
CA SER A 8 -10.63 10.55 -24.26
C SER A 8 -10.36 10.84 -22.79
N VAL A 9 -11.24 11.64 -22.18
CA VAL A 9 -11.20 11.92 -20.73
C VAL A 9 -11.32 10.61 -19.93
N LEU A 10 -12.13 9.66 -20.40
CA LEU A 10 -12.30 8.35 -19.76
C LEU A 10 -10.99 7.55 -19.75
N THR A 11 -10.31 7.42 -20.88
CA THR A 11 -9.04 6.67 -20.97
C THR A 11 -7.90 7.36 -20.21
N LYS A 12 -7.97 8.68 -20.07
CA LYS A 12 -7.04 9.47 -19.25
C LYS A 12 -7.22 9.19 -17.76
N LEU A 13 -8.47 9.16 -17.28
CA LEU A 13 -8.78 8.82 -15.89
C LEU A 13 -8.43 7.36 -15.57
N LEU A 14 -8.66 6.45 -16.52
CA LEU A 14 -8.39 5.03 -16.39
C LEU A 14 -6.94 4.63 -16.72
N GLN A 15 -6.05 5.58 -17.00
CA GLN A 15 -4.65 5.29 -17.33
C GLN A 15 -3.95 4.44 -16.26
N ASN A 16 -4.25 4.69 -14.98
CA ASN A 16 -3.71 3.91 -13.87
C ASN A 16 -4.27 2.48 -13.81
N ALA A 17 -5.49 2.27 -14.30
CA ALA A 17 -6.16 0.97 -14.34
C ALA A 17 -5.77 0.11 -15.56
N LEU A 18 -5.27 0.71 -16.63
CA LEU A 18 -4.94 0.03 -17.89
C LEU A 18 -3.44 -0.16 -18.10
N GLY A 19 -2.69 -0.44 -17.04
CA GLY A 19 -1.24 -0.69 -17.10
C GLY A 19 -0.40 0.05 -16.05
N GLY A 20 -1.06 0.71 -15.09
CA GLY A 20 -0.40 1.41 -13.99
C GLY A 20 -0.47 0.65 -12.66
N ASN A 21 -0.45 1.43 -11.57
CA ASN A 21 -0.59 0.93 -10.22
C ASN A 21 -2.06 0.79 -9.81
N SER A 22 -2.70 -0.30 -10.20
CA SER A 22 -4.07 -0.62 -9.79
C SER A 22 -4.38 -2.11 -9.92
N LYS A 23 -5.21 -2.63 -9.01
CA LYS A 23 -5.86 -3.94 -9.17
C LYS A 23 -7.17 -3.72 -9.93
N THR A 24 -7.18 -4.07 -11.20
CA THR A 24 -8.30 -3.76 -12.10
C THR A 24 -9.07 -5.03 -12.46
N ILE A 25 -10.40 -4.93 -12.43
CA ILE A 25 -11.33 -5.98 -12.84
C ILE A 25 -12.23 -5.38 -13.92
N MET A 26 -12.40 -6.11 -15.02
CA MET A 26 -13.36 -5.77 -16.06
C MET A 26 -14.53 -6.77 -16.01
N ILE A 27 -15.75 -6.24 -16.02
CA ILE A 27 -16.98 -7.05 -16.12
C ILE A 27 -17.57 -6.85 -17.50
N ALA A 28 -17.72 -7.95 -18.25
CA ALA A 28 -18.37 -7.95 -19.55
C ALA A 28 -19.84 -8.38 -19.39
N ALA A 29 -20.77 -7.44 -19.59
CA ALA A 29 -22.20 -7.74 -19.62
C ALA A 29 -22.61 -8.11 -21.05
N ILE A 30 -23.13 -9.32 -21.23
CA ILE A 30 -23.53 -9.86 -22.54
C ILE A 30 -24.98 -10.34 -22.50
N SER A 31 -25.63 -10.31 -23.66
CA SER A 31 -27.00 -10.80 -23.83
C SER A 31 -26.97 -12.17 -24.52
N PRO A 32 -27.76 -13.16 -24.06
CA PRO A 32 -27.80 -14.48 -24.68
C PRO A 32 -28.64 -14.54 -25.97
N ALA A 33 -29.26 -13.43 -26.39
CA ALA A 33 -30.13 -13.41 -27.57
C ALA A 33 -29.31 -13.43 -28.87
N ASP A 34 -29.74 -14.24 -29.85
CA ASP A 34 -29.05 -14.40 -31.14
C ASP A 34 -28.93 -13.10 -31.94
N ILE A 35 -29.92 -12.21 -31.81
CA ILE A 35 -29.88 -10.87 -32.43
C ILE A 35 -28.67 -10.04 -31.98
N ASN A 36 -28.12 -10.34 -30.79
CA ASN A 36 -27.01 -9.61 -30.17
C ASN A 36 -25.69 -10.39 -30.30
N TYR A 37 -25.64 -11.44 -31.14
CA TYR A 37 -24.45 -12.28 -31.29
C TYR A 37 -23.21 -11.47 -31.72
N ALA A 38 -23.36 -10.55 -32.68
CA ALA A 38 -22.27 -9.73 -33.19
C ALA A 38 -21.66 -8.80 -32.12
N GLU A 39 -22.52 -8.14 -31.33
CA GLU A 39 -22.10 -7.27 -30.23
C GLU A 39 -21.49 -8.06 -29.08
N THR A 40 -22.06 -9.22 -28.76
CA THR A 40 -21.54 -10.14 -27.74
C THR A 40 -20.14 -10.63 -28.10
N MET A 41 -19.93 -11.05 -29.36
CA MET A 41 -18.60 -11.45 -29.86
C MET A 41 -17.60 -10.29 -29.79
N SER A 42 -18.02 -9.07 -30.14
CA SER A 42 -17.15 -7.88 -30.06
C SER A 42 -16.76 -7.56 -28.62
N THR A 43 -17.70 -7.66 -27.68
CA THR A 43 -17.49 -7.46 -26.24
C THR A 43 -16.51 -8.50 -25.68
N LEU A 44 -16.70 -9.77 -26.01
CA LEU A 44 -15.80 -10.86 -25.58
C LEU A 44 -14.39 -10.70 -26.13
N ARG A 45 -14.24 -10.32 -27.41
CA ARG A 45 -12.92 -10.03 -27.99
C ARG A 45 -12.24 -8.85 -27.30
N TYR A 46 -13.00 -7.82 -26.92
CA TYR A 46 -12.44 -6.72 -26.14
C TYR A 46 -12.01 -7.18 -24.74
N ALA A 47 -12.82 -7.98 -24.06
CA ALA A 47 -12.50 -8.54 -22.75
C ALA A 47 -11.24 -9.44 -22.79
N ASP A 48 -11.09 -10.25 -23.84
CA ASP A 48 -9.89 -11.09 -24.03
C ASP A 48 -8.62 -10.25 -24.16
N ARG A 49 -8.67 -9.16 -24.93
CA ARG A 49 -7.55 -8.20 -25.00
C ARG A 49 -7.30 -7.50 -23.67
N ALA A 50 -8.35 -7.08 -22.96
CA ALA A 50 -8.22 -6.42 -21.67
C ALA A 50 -7.59 -7.34 -20.62
N LYS A 51 -7.89 -8.65 -20.65
CA LYS A 51 -7.27 -9.66 -19.78
C LYS A 51 -5.75 -9.76 -19.95
N GLN A 52 -5.21 -9.44 -21.13
CA GLN A 52 -3.77 -9.49 -21.39
C GLN A 52 -3.01 -8.29 -20.80
N ILE A 53 -3.71 -7.25 -20.33
CA ILE A 53 -3.09 -6.07 -19.72
C ILE A 53 -2.51 -6.48 -18.36
N LYS A 54 -1.18 -6.32 -18.22
CA LYS A 54 -0.46 -6.61 -16.99
C LYS A 54 -0.28 -5.33 -16.18
N ASN A 55 -0.98 -5.24 -15.05
CA ASN A 55 -0.78 -4.15 -14.09
C ASN A 55 0.27 -4.54 -13.05
N LYS A 56 1.05 -3.55 -12.61
CA LYS A 56 1.98 -3.69 -11.48
C LYS A 56 1.43 -2.90 -10.31
N ALA A 57 0.55 -3.54 -9.54
CA ALA A 57 0.00 -2.96 -8.33
C ALA A 57 1.08 -2.96 -7.23
N VAL A 58 1.47 -1.78 -6.76
CA VAL A 58 2.40 -1.55 -5.66
C VAL A 58 1.64 -0.84 -4.55
N ILE A 59 1.90 -1.21 -3.30
CA ILE A 59 1.30 -0.51 -2.16
C ILE A 59 1.86 0.92 -2.14
N ASN A 60 0.98 1.90 -2.28
CA ASN A 60 1.35 3.30 -2.12
C ASN A 60 1.48 3.58 -0.62
N GLU A 61 2.63 3.24 -0.04
CA GLU A 61 3.00 3.72 1.30
C GLU A 61 3.62 5.11 1.16
N ASP A 62 3.11 6.07 1.92
CA ASP A 62 3.77 7.37 2.06
C ASP A 62 5.14 7.17 2.72
N SER A 63 6.16 7.83 2.18
CA SER A 63 7.54 7.73 2.68
C SER A 63 7.64 8.07 4.16
N VAL A 64 6.78 8.97 4.64
CA VAL A 64 6.67 9.36 6.06
C VAL A 64 6.07 8.24 6.90
N GLU A 65 4.98 7.61 6.48
CA GLU A 65 4.37 6.49 7.20
C GLU A 65 5.28 5.28 7.25
N LYS A 66 5.96 4.97 6.14
CA LYS A 66 6.96 3.91 6.07
C LYS A 66 8.10 4.18 7.05
N LEU A 67 8.60 5.42 7.10
CA LEU A 67 9.66 5.81 8.03
C LEU A 67 9.20 5.74 9.49
N ILE A 68 7.98 6.19 9.79
CA ILE A 68 7.39 6.10 11.13
C ILE A 68 7.25 4.63 11.57
N ARG A 69 6.81 3.73 10.67
CA ARG A 69 6.72 2.29 10.98
C ARG A 69 8.10 1.72 11.31
N GLN A 70 9.09 1.99 10.46
CA GLN A 70 10.47 1.52 10.66
C GLN A 70 11.06 2.06 11.97
N LEU A 71 10.87 3.35 12.27
CA LEU A 71 11.35 3.97 13.51
C LEU A 71 10.66 3.39 14.76
N LYS A 72 9.37 3.03 14.67
CA LYS A 72 8.65 2.38 15.76
C LYS A 72 9.14 0.95 16.00
N GLU A 73 9.34 0.18 14.94
CA GLU A 73 9.90 -1.18 15.03
C GLU A 73 11.31 -1.18 15.62
N GLU A 74 12.19 -0.29 15.16
CA GLU A 74 13.54 -0.15 15.72
C GLU A 74 13.51 0.28 17.19
N ASN A 75 12.62 1.20 17.56
CA ASN A 75 12.45 1.60 18.97
C ASN A 75 12.00 0.44 19.85
N GLU A 76 11.05 -0.39 19.39
CA GLU A 76 10.62 -1.57 20.14
C GLU A 76 11.72 -2.61 20.24
N ARG A 77 12.44 -2.87 19.15
CA ARG A 77 13.59 -3.79 19.13
C ARG A 77 14.64 -3.36 20.15
N LEU A 78 14.99 -2.08 20.16
CA LEU A 78 15.96 -1.52 21.10
C LEU A 78 15.44 -1.59 22.54
N LYS A 79 14.20 -1.20 22.81
CA LYS A 79 13.59 -1.34 24.15
C LYS A 79 13.56 -2.77 24.64
N ASN A 80 13.26 -3.72 23.76
CA ASN A 80 13.28 -5.14 24.09
C ASN A 80 14.71 -5.64 24.35
N SER A 81 15.70 -5.18 23.58
CA SER A 81 17.10 -5.50 23.83
C SER A 81 17.61 -4.92 25.16
N MET A 82 17.14 -3.74 25.58
CA MET A 82 17.46 -3.16 26.88
C MET A 82 16.79 -3.93 28.01
N LYS A 83 15.49 -4.25 27.89
CA LYS A 83 14.78 -5.10 28.86
C LYS A 83 15.40 -6.49 29.01
N LEU A 84 15.92 -7.08 27.92
CA LEU A 84 16.57 -8.39 27.96
C LEU A 84 17.96 -8.34 28.62
N ASN A 85 18.63 -7.17 28.57
CA ASN A 85 19.91 -6.95 29.24
C ASN A 85 19.77 -6.43 30.68
N GLU A 86 18.57 -6.01 31.08
CA GLU A 86 18.21 -5.71 32.47
C GLU A 86 17.88 -7.00 33.23
N LEU A 87 18.90 -7.78 33.59
CA LEU A 87 18.86 -8.59 34.81
C LEU A 87 18.50 -7.67 35.99
N PRO A 88 17.75 -8.16 37.01
CA PRO A 88 17.12 -7.30 38.01
C PRO A 88 18.17 -6.56 38.83
N MET A 89 18.39 -5.29 38.52
CA MET A 89 19.05 -4.37 39.44
C MET A 89 18.06 -4.11 40.57
N THR A 90 18.30 -4.79 41.69
CA THR A 90 17.61 -4.67 42.98
C THR A 90 17.32 -3.23 43.40
N PRO A 91 16.27 -3.00 44.23
CA PRO A 91 15.87 -1.66 44.65
C PRO A 91 16.83 -1.11 45.73
N ALA A 92 17.83 -0.33 45.33
CA ALA A 92 18.55 0.61 46.20
C ALA A 92 19.14 1.71 45.30
N THR A 93 18.76 2.98 45.42
CA THR A 93 19.29 3.84 46.49
C THR A 93 18.39 5.08 46.61
N LYS A 94 17.76 5.28 47.78
CA LYS A 94 17.29 6.60 48.18
C LYS A 94 18.53 7.48 48.38
N ILE A 95 18.85 8.35 47.44
CA ILE A 95 19.82 9.42 47.68
C ILE A 95 19.10 10.50 48.49
N SER A 96 19.28 10.47 49.81
CA SER A 96 18.96 11.57 50.69
C SER A 96 19.82 12.78 50.33
N LEU A 97 19.21 13.89 49.92
CA LEU A 97 19.91 15.16 49.70
C LEU A 97 20.47 15.70 51.03
N PRO A 98 21.75 16.12 51.10
CA PRO A 98 22.22 16.91 52.23
C PRO A 98 21.62 18.30 52.16
N LYS A 99 20.87 18.72 53.20
CA LYS A 99 20.49 20.12 53.41
C LYS A 99 21.76 20.89 53.72
N ASN A 100 22.31 21.60 52.73
CA ASN A 100 23.42 22.50 52.97
C ASN A 100 22.90 23.84 53.52
N VAL A 101 23.67 24.30 54.50
CA VAL A 101 23.53 25.48 55.35
C VAL A 101 23.31 26.75 54.53
N LYS A 102 22.32 27.56 54.92
CA LYS A 102 22.34 29.00 54.63
C LYS A 102 22.56 29.75 55.96
N SER A 103 23.66 30.48 55.97
CA SER A 103 23.94 31.67 56.79
C SER A 103 22.84 32.72 56.65
#